data_AF-A0A959BAH7-F1
#
_entry.id   AF-A0A959BAH7-F1
#
_cell.length_a   1.000
_cell.length_b   1.000
_cell.length_c   1.000
_cell.angle_alpha   90.00
_cell.angle_beta   90.00
_cell.angle_gamma   90.00
#
_symmetry.space_group_name_H-M   'P 1'
#
loop_
_entity.id
_entity.type
_entity.pdbx_description
1 polymer ?
#
loop_
_entity_poly.entity_id
_entity_poly.type
_entity_poly.pdbx_seq_one_letter_code
_entity_poly.pdbx_strand_id
1 'polypeptide(L)'
;FHFGGYAKFEPYLIDFINGFYQQHGIALDPIYTGKLFYGLFQLIEQRYFPKGSTVLAVHTGGLQGVNGFNERFGNLIEVSAF
;
A
#
# COMPACT_ATOMS: atom_id res chain seq x y z
N PHE A 1 -2.45 -10.59 4.02
CA PHE A 1 -2.51 -9.27 3.38
C PHE A 1 -3.44 -9.22 2.16
N HIS A 2 -4.47 -10.07 2.07
CA HIS A 2 -5.35 -10.10 0.88
C HIS A 2 -6.62 -9.26 1.06
N PHE A 3 -7.00 -8.90 2.30
CA PHE A 3 -8.17 -8.06 2.62
C PHE A 3 -9.46 -8.59 1.98
N GLY A 4 -9.72 -9.89 2.14
CA GLY A 4 -10.89 -10.55 1.57
C GLY A 4 -10.85 -10.86 0.05
N GLY A 5 -9.81 -10.45 -0.69
CA GLY A 5 -9.60 -10.85 -2.10
C GLY A 5 -9.18 -9.72 -3.05
N TYR A 6 -9.30 -9.99 -4.35
CA TYR A 6 -8.99 -9.01 -5.40
C TYR A 6 -9.83 -7.74 -5.26
N ALA A 7 -9.19 -6.58 -5.41
CA ALA A 7 -9.77 -5.23 -5.31
C ALA A 7 -10.55 -4.91 -4.02
N LYS A 8 -10.58 -5.82 -3.04
CA LYS A 8 -11.13 -5.55 -1.71
C LYS A 8 -10.08 -4.90 -0.82
N PHE A 9 -10.53 -4.02 0.06
CA PHE A 9 -9.72 -3.30 1.01
C PHE A 9 -10.46 -3.20 2.34
N GLU A 10 -9.71 -2.85 3.38
CA GLU A 10 -10.24 -2.48 4.69
C GLU A 10 -9.70 -1.10 5.04
N PRO A 11 -10.35 -0.33 5.96
CA PRO A 11 -9.94 1.03 6.28
C PRO A 11 -8.46 1.17 6.65
N TYR A 12 -7.92 0.21 7.42
CA TYR A 12 -6.51 0.23 7.84
C TYR A 12 -5.51 0.09 6.68
N LEU A 13 -5.90 -0.45 5.51
CA LEU A 13 -5.05 -0.42 4.31
C LEU A 13 -4.93 1.01 3.76
N ILE A 14 -6.01 1.77 3.80
CA ILE A 14 -6.03 3.16 3.33
C ILE A 14 -5.19 4.03 4.27
N ASP A 15 -5.36 3.86 5.58
CA ASP A 15 -4.56 4.56 6.58
C ASP A 15 -3.07 4.27 6.38
N PHE A 16 -2.72 3.00 6.13
CA PHE A 16 -1.35 2.62 5.81
C PHE A 16 -0.85 3.28 4.52
N ILE A 17 -1.63 3.28 3.44
CA ILE A 17 -1.21 3.89 2.16
C ILE A 17 -0.93 5.38 2.32
N ASN A 18 -1.83 6.12 2.98
CA ASN A 18 -1.66 7.55 3.19
C ASN A 18 -0.48 7.84 4.15
N GLY A 19 -0.36 7.10 5.25
CA GLY A 19 0.76 7.23 6.18
C GLY A 19 2.11 6.88 5.54
N PHE A 20 2.15 5.84 4.71
CA PHE A 20 3.34 5.45 3.96
C PHE A 20 3.77 6.55 2.99
N TYR A 21 2.82 7.17 2.29
CA TYR A 21 3.12 8.31 1.42
C TYR A 21 3.65 9.50 2.22
N GLN A 22 3.01 9.86 3.34
CA GLN A 22 3.47 10.95 4.20
C GLN A 22 4.89 10.73 4.73
N GLN A 23 5.24 9.48 5.07
CA GLN A 23 6.54 9.14 5.63
C GLN A 23 7.64 9.00 4.58
N HIS A 24 7.32 8.45 3.40
CA HIS A 24 8.33 8.03 2.42
C HIS A 24 8.27 8.80 1.09
N GLY A 25 7.21 9.55 0.83
CA GLY A 25 6.98 10.24 -0.44
C GLY A 25 6.70 9.29 -1.63
N ILE A 26 6.42 8.02 -1.36
CA ILE A 26 6.15 6.99 -2.38
C ILE A 26 4.66 6.68 -2.38
N ALA A 27 3.98 6.98 -3.48
CA ALA A 27 2.57 6.68 -3.64
C ALA A 27 2.35 5.18 -3.90
N LEU A 28 1.26 4.61 -3.36
CA LEU A 28 0.88 3.21 -3.52
C LEU A 28 -0.56 3.10 -4.04
N ASP A 29 -0.86 2.04 -4.77
CA ASP A 29 -2.23 1.70 -5.20
C ASP A 29 -2.93 0.76 -4.20
N PRO A 30 -4.26 0.85 -4.03
CA PRO A 30 -4.99 0.04 -3.05
C PRO A 30 -5.20 -1.43 -3.44
N ILE A 31 -4.92 -1.80 -4.69
CA ILE A 31 -5.18 -3.15 -5.20
C ILE A 31 -3.95 -4.05 -5.02
N TYR A 32 -2.75 -3.52 -5.30
CA TYR A 32 -1.51 -4.30 -5.35
C TYR A 32 -0.41 -3.75 -4.45
N THR A 33 0.19 -2.61 -4.78
CA THR A 33 1.41 -2.11 -4.12
C THR A 33 1.16 -1.72 -2.67
N GLY A 34 -0.03 -1.18 -2.36
CA GLY A 34 -0.48 -0.97 -0.98
C GLY A 34 -0.46 -2.25 -0.16
N LYS A 35 -1.00 -3.35 -0.71
CA LYS A 35 -1.02 -4.65 -0.03
C LYS A 35 0.37 -5.26 0.10
N LEU A 36 1.22 -5.08 -0.91
CA LEU A 36 2.61 -5.52 -0.89
C LEU A 36 3.38 -4.84 0.25
N PHE A 37 3.35 -3.51 0.32
CA PHE A 37 4.10 -2.77 1.33
C PHE A 37 3.48 -2.93 2.72
N TYR A 38 2.15 -3.00 2.83
CA TYR A 38 1.50 -3.33 4.09
C TYR A 38 2.01 -4.68 4.62
N GLY A 39 2.02 -5.70 3.76
CA GLY A 39 2.49 -7.02 4.15
C GLY A 39 3.96 -7.06 4.50
N LEU A 40 4.80 -6.38 3.72
CA LEU A 40 6.22 -6.26 3.98
C LEU A 40 6.50 -5.64 5.36
N PHE A 41 5.85 -4.53 5.69
CA PHE A 41 6.06 -3.84 6.97
C PHE A 41 5.57 -4.68 8.15
N GLN A 42 4.44 -5.39 8.00
CA GLN A 42 3.99 -6.35 9.02
C GLN A 42 5.00 -7.48 9.24
N LEU A 43 5.62 -8.02 8.19
CA LEU A 43 6.67 -9.04 8.32
C LEU A 43 7.94 -8.49 8.99
N ILE A 44 8.31 -7.24 8.69
CA ILE A 44 9.44 -6.56 9.35
C ILE A 44 9.17 -6.39 10.85
N GLU A 45 7.98 -5.91 11.23
CA GLU A 45 7.57 -5.75 12.64
C GLU A 45 7.60 -7.07 13.40
N GLN A 46 7.18 -8.16 12.75
CA GLN A 46 7.19 -9.52 13.30
C GLN A 46 8.59 -10.15 13.35
N ARG A 47 9.64 -9.42 12.94
CA ARG A 47 11.02 -9.92 12.83
C ARG A 47 11.13 -11.19 11.98
N TYR A 48 10.29 -11.29 10.94
CA TYR A 48 10.26 -12.44 10.03
C TYR A 48 11.59 -12.60 9.27
N PHE A 49 12.17 -11.48 8.82
CA PHE A 49 13.48 -11.49 8.17
C PHE A 49 14.60 -11.48 9.22
N PRO A 50 15.63 -12.34 9.08
CA PRO A 50 16.80 -12.32 9.96
C PRO A 50 17.45 -10.93 10.07
N LYS A 51 17.97 -10.61 11.25
CA LYS A 51 18.69 -9.35 11.46
C LYS A 51 19.86 -9.25 10.48
N GLY A 52 19.96 -8.12 9.77
CA GLY A 52 21.00 -7.86 8.76
C GLY A 52 20.61 -8.28 7.34
N SER A 53 19.42 -8.85 7.12
CA SER A 53 18.91 -9.09 5.77
C SER A 53 18.72 -7.78 5.00
N THR A 54 19.03 -7.80 3.70
CA THR A 54 18.61 -6.76 2.74
C THR A 54 17.37 -7.26 2.01
N VAL A 55 16.29 -6.48 2.04
CA VAL A 55 15.03 -6.82 1.37
C VAL A 55 14.80 -5.86 0.21
N LEU A 56 14.65 -6.41 -1.00
CA LEU A 56 14.31 -5.65 -2.20
C LEU A 56 12.79 -5.76 -2.45
N ALA A 57 12.08 -4.65 -2.30
CA ALA A 57 10.68 -4.53 -2.70
C ALA A 57 10.59 -3.90 -4.10
N VAL A 58 9.86 -4.54 -5.02
CA VAL A 58 9.66 -4.01 -6.37
C VAL A 58 8.30 -3.31 -6.44
N HIS A 59 8.32 -1.99 -6.55
CA HIS A 59 7.13 -1.18 -6.75
C HIS A 59 6.73 -1.18 -8.23
N THR A 60 5.76 -2.00 -8.61
CA THR A 60 5.38 -2.23 -10.02
C THR A 60 4.44 -1.18 -10.63
N GLY A 61 4.01 -0.17 -9.87
CA GLY A 61 3.12 0.89 -10.35
C GLY A 61 1.68 0.70 -9.87
N GLY A 62 0.70 0.94 -10.74
CA GLY A 62 -0.74 0.79 -10.42
C GLY A 62 -1.46 2.09 -10.05
N LEU A 63 -0.72 3.21 -9.95
CA LEU A 63 -1.24 4.51 -9.51
C LEU A 63 -2.36 5.06 -10.39
N GLN A 64 -2.42 4.69 -11.67
CA GLN A 64 -3.50 5.06 -12.58
C GLN A 64 -4.88 4.59 -12.10
N GLY A 65 -4.94 3.57 -11.24
CA GLY A 65 -6.18 3.08 -10.63
C GLY A 65 -6.70 3.92 -9.46
N VAL A 66 -5.89 4.83 -8.91
CA VAL A 66 -6.25 5.60 -7.69
C VAL A 66 -7.42 6.55 -7.96
N ASN A 67 -7.44 7.23 -9.11
CA ASN A 67 -8.52 8.15 -9.45
C ASN A 67 -9.87 7.41 -9.51
N GLY A 68 -9.94 6.31 -10.26
CA GLY A 68 -11.17 5.49 -10.34
C GLY A 68 -11.55 4.85 -9.00
N PHE A 69 -10.58 4.54 -8.14
CA PHE A 69 -10.86 4.08 -6.78
C PHE A 69 -11.51 5.18 -5.93
N ASN A 70 -10.93 6.38 -5.93
CA ASN A 70 -11.44 7.53 -5.18
C ASN A 70 -12.83 7.97 -5.68
N GLU A 71 -13.06 7.97 -6.99
CA GLU A 71 -14.38 8.24 -7.57
C GLU A 71 -15.44 7.25 -7.06
N ARG A 72 -15.07 5.97 -6.89
CA ARG A 72 -16.00 4.92 -6.47
C ARG A 72 -16.25 4.89 -4.96
N PHE A 73 -15.24 5.15 -4.14
CA PHE A 73 -15.29 4.93 -2.69
C PHE A 73 -15.17 6.20 -1.85
N GLY A 74 -15.10 7.37 -2.49
CA GLY A 74 -14.78 8.64 -1.85
C GLY A 74 -13.27 8.90 -1.90
N ASN A 75 -12.86 10.17 -1.88
CA ASN A 75 -11.46 10.62 -1.95
C ASN A 75 -10.65 10.17 -0.70
N LEU A 76 -10.47 8.87 -0.56
CA LEU A 76 -9.88 8.19 0.59
C LEU A 76 -8.36 8.17 0.52
N ILE A 77 -7.82 8.15 -0.69
CA ILE A 77 -6.39 8.12 -0.93
C ILE A 77 -5.94 9.52 -1.36
N GLU A 78 -5.06 10.13 -0.57
CA GLU A 78 -4.68 11.55 -0.70
C GLU A 78 -3.47 11.79 -1.61
N VAL A 79 -2.93 10.73 -2.23
CA VAL A 79 -1.82 10.88 -3.17
C VAL A 79 -2.29 11.52 -4.47
N SER A 80 -1.67 12.64 -4.83
CA SER A 80 -1.75 13.19 -6.18
C SER A 80 -1.01 12.26 -7.13
N ALA A 81 -1.72 11.33 -7.75
CA ALA A 81 -1.26 10.76 -9.01
C ALA A 81 -1.29 11.91 -10.03
N PHE A 82 -0.10 12.27 -10.53
CA PHE A 82 0.21 13.37 -11.46
C PHE A 82 -0.94 13.84 -12.36
#